data_AF-A0A7V3SNX3-F1
#
_entry.id   AF-A0A7V3SNX3-F1
#
_cell.length_a   1.000
_cell.length_b   1.000
_cell.length_c   1.000
_cell.angle_alpha   90.00
_cell.angle_beta   90.00
_cell.angle_gamma   90.00
#
_symmetry.space_group_name_H-M   'P 1'
#
loop_
_entity.id
_entity.type
_entity.pdbx_description
1 polymer ?
#
loop_
_entity_poly.entity_id
_entity_poly.type
_entity_poly.pdbx_seq_one_letter_code
_entity_poly.pdbx_strand_id
1 'polypeptide(L)'
;MMPGKTLRSKTAIRRLHEQYASLTGREMTIAFLLQDWDDPYNVGGMFRVADAVGAKEIILTGHTPVPPHPQIHVTSMGHHRRIPFRYFERHEEAVARLKLEGYHLVAVEIAQDAVHYKHYPYPQKLCLVIGNEVNGVYNKVLSMCDGAVFIPMAGKGKSLNVVVAAALVAYEAWQRPEGASDSAETSPTPSEP
;
A
#
# COMPACT_ATOMS: atom_id res chain seq x y z
N MET A 1 33.58 -3.67 -7.59
CA MET A 1 32.94 -4.76 -8.36
C MET A 1 32.20 -4.12 -9.54
N MET A 2 32.49 -4.54 -10.78
CA MET A 2 31.76 -4.03 -11.96
C MET A 2 30.32 -4.56 -11.92
N PRO A 3 29.29 -3.74 -12.19
CA PRO A 3 27.93 -4.25 -12.31
C PRO A 3 27.87 -5.29 -13.44
N GLY A 4 27.24 -6.44 -13.16
CA GLY A 4 27.03 -7.50 -14.17
C GLY A 4 26.13 -7.05 -15.33
N LYS A 5 25.97 -7.90 -16.34
CA LYS A 5 25.06 -7.63 -17.46
C LYS A 5 23.59 -7.63 -17.00
N THR A 6 22.78 -6.74 -17.56
CA THR A 6 21.32 -6.69 -17.32
C THR A 6 20.64 -8.00 -17.73
N LEU A 7 19.80 -8.56 -16.85
CA LEU A 7 18.95 -9.70 -17.18
C LEU A 7 17.74 -9.25 -18.01
N ARG A 8 17.54 -9.86 -19.19
CA ARG A 8 16.37 -9.61 -20.06
C ARG A 8 15.46 -10.83 -20.24
N SER A 9 15.97 -12.03 -19.94
CA SER A 9 15.21 -13.28 -20.04
C SER A 9 14.20 -13.37 -18.90
N LYS A 10 12.93 -13.63 -19.22
CA LYS A 10 11.87 -13.85 -18.22
C LYS A 10 12.23 -14.96 -17.23
N THR A 11 12.83 -16.05 -17.73
CA THR A 11 13.27 -17.18 -16.89
C THR A 11 14.40 -16.77 -15.94
N ALA A 12 15.35 -15.97 -16.42
CA ALA A 12 16.46 -15.51 -15.57
C ALA A 12 15.97 -14.53 -14.48
N ILE A 13 15.09 -13.60 -14.84
CA ILE A 13 14.47 -12.66 -13.89
C ILE A 13 13.65 -13.43 -12.84
N ARG A 14 12.84 -14.41 -13.27
CA ARG A 14 12.06 -15.24 -12.36
C ARG A 14 12.94 -16.01 -11.37
N ARG A 15 14.02 -16.65 -11.85
CA ARG A 15 14.97 -17.35 -10.97
C ARG A 15 15.63 -16.41 -9.97
N LEU A 16 15.93 -15.17 -10.37
CA LEU A 16 16.45 -14.16 -9.45
C LEU A 16 15.42 -13.85 -8.36
N HIS A 17 14.14 -13.64 -8.69
CA HIS A 17 13.11 -13.44 -7.68
C HIS A 17 12.96 -14.66 -6.75
N GLU A 18 12.94 -15.88 -7.30
CA GLU A 18 12.86 -17.13 -6.53
C GLU A 18 14.02 -17.28 -5.54
N GLN A 19 15.24 -16.87 -5.93
CA GLN A 19 16.43 -16.91 -5.07
C GLN A 19 16.27 -16.05 -3.81
N TYR A 20 15.55 -14.93 -3.89
CA TYR A 20 15.38 -13.98 -2.79
C TYR A 20 14.01 -14.07 -2.11
N ALA A 21 13.13 -14.98 -2.57
CA ALA A 21 11.79 -15.14 -2.03
C ALA A 21 11.76 -15.50 -0.53
N SER A 22 12.82 -16.15 -0.01
CA SER A 22 12.94 -16.44 1.42
C SER A 22 13.30 -15.22 2.28
N LEU A 23 13.84 -14.15 1.69
CA LEU A 23 14.11 -12.91 2.43
C LEU A 23 12.84 -12.10 2.69
N THR A 24 11.80 -12.33 1.91
CA THR A 24 10.48 -11.71 2.06
C THR A 24 9.60 -12.61 2.93
N GLY A 25 10.12 -12.91 4.13
CA GLY A 25 9.82 -14.09 4.94
C GLY A 25 8.49 -14.11 5.68
N ARG A 26 7.43 -13.45 5.19
CA ARG A 26 6.12 -13.48 5.86
C ARG A 26 5.03 -13.96 4.92
N GLU A 27 4.30 -14.98 5.36
CA GLU A 27 3.02 -15.36 4.75
C GLU A 27 2.01 -14.29 5.15
N MET A 28 1.87 -13.29 4.27
CA MET A 28 1.07 -12.10 4.51
C MET A 28 0.02 -11.95 3.40
N THR A 29 -1.21 -11.69 3.81
CA THR A 29 -2.30 -11.31 2.90
C THR A 29 -2.41 -9.80 2.88
N ILE A 30 -2.08 -9.18 1.75
CA ILE A 30 -2.18 -7.74 1.55
C ILE A 30 -3.35 -7.44 0.60
N ALA A 31 -4.17 -6.45 0.95
CA ALA A 31 -5.12 -5.81 0.08
C ALA A 31 -4.92 -4.29 0.10
N PHE A 32 -5.50 -3.59 -0.88
CA PHE A 32 -5.49 -2.13 -0.94
C PHE A 32 -6.91 -1.60 -1.06
N LEU A 33 -7.25 -0.54 -0.34
CA LEU A 33 -8.48 0.24 -0.56
C LEU A 33 -8.08 1.62 -1.09
N LEU A 34 -8.55 1.94 -2.30
CA LEU A 34 -8.35 3.24 -2.93
C LEU A 34 -9.63 4.07 -2.76
N GLN A 35 -9.52 5.13 -1.96
CA GLN A 35 -10.63 6.01 -1.62
C GLN A 35 -10.64 7.19 -2.57
N ASP A 36 -11.65 7.26 -3.45
CA ASP A 36 -11.88 8.43 -4.32
C ASP A 36 -10.65 8.87 -5.10
N TRP A 37 -9.96 7.93 -5.76
CA TRP A 37 -8.85 8.30 -6.63
C TRP A 37 -9.38 8.93 -7.92
N ASP A 38 -8.85 10.07 -8.31
CA ASP A 38 -9.25 10.75 -9.54
C ASP A 38 -8.53 10.21 -10.78
N ASP A 39 -7.26 9.80 -10.62
CA ASP A 39 -6.37 9.54 -11.75
C ASP A 39 -6.33 8.04 -12.16
N PRO A 40 -6.85 7.67 -13.34
CA PRO A 40 -6.76 6.30 -13.84
C PRO A 40 -5.32 5.84 -14.14
N TYR A 41 -4.36 6.75 -14.32
CA TYR A 41 -2.94 6.40 -14.43
C TYR A 41 -2.40 5.90 -13.08
N ASN A 42 -2.79 6.55 -11.97
CA ASN A 42 -2.47 6.09 -10.62
C ASN A 42 -3.11 4.72 -10.37
N VAL A 43 -4.39 4.52 -10.70
CA VAL A 43 -5.07 3.22 -10.52
C VAL A 43 -4.33 2.10 -11.26
N GLY A 44 -3.93 2.33 -12.52
CA GLY A 44 -3.15 1.34 -13.25
C GLY A 44 -1.75 1.11 -12.69
N GLY A 45 -1.09 2.15 -12.17
CA GLY A 45 0.14 2.01 -11.40
C GLY A 45 -0.04 1.14 -10.14
N MET A 46 -1.16 1.30 -9.43
CA MET A 46 -1.49 0.53 -8.24
C MET A 46 -1.69 -0.95 -8.54
N PHE A 47 -2.30 -1.31 -9.69
CA PHE A 47 -2.35 -2.71 -10.13
C PHE A 47 -0.97 -3.35 -10.30
N ARG A 48 0.05 -2.57 -10.70
CA ARG A 48 1.44 -3.08 -10.81
C ARG A 48 2.08 -3.27 -9.44
N VAL A 49 1.90 -2.31 -8.53
CA VAL A 49 2.39 -2.42 -7.15
C VAL A 49 1.74 -3.62 -6.45
N ALA A 50 0.42 -3.79 -6.60
CA ALA A 50 -0.32 -4.90 -6.03
C ALA A 50 0.20 -6.26 -6.51
N ASP A 51 0.45 -6.43 -7.81
CA ASP A 51 1.06 -7.66 -8.35
C ASP A 51 2.49 -7.88 -7.83
N ALA A 52 3.27 -6.80 -7.68
CA ALA A 52 4.66 -6.89 -7.23
C ALA A 52 4.81 -7.37 -5.78
N VAL A 53 3.85 -7.05 -4.91
CA VAL A 53 3.81 -7.53 -3.51
C VAL A 53 2.90 -8.75 -3.32
N GLY A 54 2.38 -9.34 -4.41
CA GLY A 54 1.51 -10.51 -4.34
C GLY A 54 0.17 -10.25 -3.65
N ALA A 55 -0.36 -9.03 -3.75
CA ALA A 55 -1.60 -8.64 -3.09
C ALA A 55 -2.80 -9.48 -3.57
N LYS A 56 -3.70 -9.73 -2.64
CA LYS A 56 -4.90 -10.55 -2.83
C LYS A 56 -5.94 -9.86 -3.70
N GLU A 57 -6.12 -8.56 -3.50
CA GLU A 57 -7.12 -7.76 -4.20
C GLU A 57 -6.89 -6.25 -4.05
N ILE A 58 -7.56 -5.47 -4.91
CA ILE A 58 -7.74 -4.01 -4.78
C ILE A 58 -9.22 -3.70 -4.62
N ILE A 59 -9.55 -2.83 -3.68
CA ILE A 59 -10.89 -2.33 -3.41
C ILE A 59 -10.93 -0.89 -3.91
N LEU A 60 -11.78 -0.61 -4.88
CA LEU A 60 -11.99 0.70 -5.48
C LEU A 60 -13.27 1.28 -4.91
N THR A 61 -13.27 2.55 -4.48
CA THR A 61 -14.46 3.13 -3.85
C THR A 61 -14.84 4.50 -4.40
N GLY A 62 -16.12 4.86 -4.26
CA GLY A 62 -16.68 6.14 -4.69
C GLY A 62 -16.46 6.43 -6.17
N HIS A 63 -15.81 7.54 -6.53
CA HIS A 63 -15.59 7.91 -7.94
C HIS A 63 -14.30 7.34 -8.55
N THR A 64 -13.60 6.44 -7.84
CA THR A 64 -12.38 5.81 -8.34
C THR A 64 -12.62 5.11 -9.69
N PRO A 65 -11.86 5.44 -10.76
CA PRO A 65 -11.95 4.75 -12.04
C PRO A 65 -11.72 3.24 -11.91
N VAL A 66 -12.58 2.44 -12.56
CA VAL A 66 -12.53 0.98 -12.49
C VAL A 66 -12.22 0.36 -13.86
N PRO A 67 -11.51 -0.78 -13.92
CA PRO A 67 -11.42 -1.56 -15.15
C PRO A 67 -12.82 -2.05 -15.60
N PRO A 68 -13.10 -2.13 -16.92
CA PRO A 68 -12.23 -1.76 -18.03
C PRO A 68 -12.16 -0.23 -18.24
N HIS A 69 -10.94 0.31 -18.30
CA HIS A 69 -10.68 1.72 -18.60
C HIS A 69 -9.42 1.85 -19.48
N PRO A 70 -9.44 2.61 -20.58
CA PRO A 70 -8.31 2.66 -21.52
C PRO A 70 -6.98 3.09 -20.87
N GLN A 71 -7.02 4.12 -20.02
CA GLN A 71 -5.82 4.61 -19.35
C GLN A 71 -5.28 3.63 -18.29
N ILE A 72 -6.17 2.93 -17.57
CA ILE A 72 -5.78 1.87 -16.63
C ILE A 72 -5.15 0.71 -17.41
N HIS A 73 -5.73 0.34 -18.56
CA HIS A 73 -5.23 -0.74 -19.40
C HIS A 73 -3.78 -0.51 -19.82
N VAL A 74 -3.48 0.70 -20.30
CA VAL A 74 -2.13 1.08 -20.75
C VAL A 74 -1.13 1.09 -19.60
N THR A 75 -1.46 1.74 -18.49
CA THR A 75 -0.52 1.95 -17.37
C THR A 75 -0.30 0.70 -16.53
N SER A 76 -1.32 -0.13 -16.36
CA SER A 76 -1.22 -1.38 -15.62
C SER A 76 -0.45 -2.47 -16.37
N MET A 77 -0.15 -2.31 -17.67
CA MET A 77 0.56 -3.30 -18.48
C MET A 77 -0.04 -4.73 -18.40
N GLY A 78 -1.37 -4.83 -18.29
CA GLY A 78 -2.08 -6.10 -18.18
C GLY A 78 -2.23 -6.66 -16.76
N HIS A 79 -1.67 -6.02 -15.74
CA HIS A 79 -1.77 -6.48 -14.35
C HIS A 79 -3.20 -6.39 -13.79
N HIS A 80 -4.03 -5.47 -14.29
CA HIS A 80 -5.47 -5.38 -14.01
C HIS A 80 -6.27 -6.66 -14.34
N ARG A 81 -5.70 -7.58 -15.14
CA ARG A 81 -6.31 -8.88 -15.46
C ARG A 81 -5.93 -10.00 -14.49
N ARG A 82 -4.91 -9.78 -13.65
CA ARG A 82 -4.36 -10.79 -12.71
C ARG A 82 -4.76 -10.52 -11.28
N ILE A 83 -4.80 -9.24 -10.89
CA ILE A 83 -5.17 -8.83 -9.54
C ILE A 83 -6.68 -8.67 -9.48
N PRO A 84 -7.38 -9.47 -8.66
CA PRO A 84 -8.80 -9.28 -8.42
C PRO A 84 -9.08 -7.87 -7.89
N PHE A 85 -10.23 -7.31 -8.26
CA PHE A 85 -10.69 -6.07 -7.65
C PHE A 85 -12.18 -6.11 -7.36
N ARG A 86 -12.60 -5.31 -6.38
CA ARG A 86 -14.00 -5.07 -6.03
C ARG A 86 -14.28 -3.57 -6.06
N TYR A 87 -15.51 -3.22 -6.38
CA TYR A 87 -15.97 -1.83 -6.34
C TYR A 87 -17.07 -1.67 -5.29
N PHE A 88 -17.02 -0.58 -4.54
CA PHE A 88 -18.08 -0.15 -3.63
C PHE A 88 -18.38 1.32 -3.87
N GLU A 89 -19.66 1.67 -3.99
CA GLU A 89 -20.05 3.08 -4.12
C GLU A 89 -19.72 3.88 -2.86
N ARG A 90 -19.83 3.26 -1.68
CA ARG A 90 -19.61 3.91 -0.38
C ARG A 90 -18.38 3.35 0.34
N HIS A 91 -17.48 4.24 0.76
CA HIS A 91 -16.22 3.85 1.41
C HIS A 91 -16.45 3.10 2.73
N GLU A 92 -17.44 3.54 3.52
CA GLU A 92 -17.71 2.95 4.83
C GLU A 92 -18.25 1.53 4.71
N GLU A 93 -18.98 1.23 3.64
CA GLU A 93 -19.44 -0.12 3.33
C GLU A 93 -18.26 -1.04 2.97
N ALA A 94 -17.32 -0.53 2.17
CA ALA A 94 -16.08 -1.24 1.86
C ALA A 94 -15.27 -1.54 3.13
N VAL A 95 -15.08 -0.53 3.98
CA VAL A 95 -14.34 -0.67 5.25
C VAL A 95 -15.02 -1.67 6.18
N ALA A 96 -16.34 -1.54 6.38
CA ALA A 96 -17.10 -2.46 7.22
C ALA A 96 -17.01 -3.90 6.68
N ARG A 97 -17.07 -4.08 5.36
CA ARG A 97 -16.95 -5.38 4.72
C ARG A 97 -15.57 -6.00 4.94
N LEU A 98 -14.50 -5.23 4.75
CA LEU A 98 -13.12 -5.71 4.95
C LEU A 98 -12.86 -6.10 6.40
N LYS A 99 -13.41 -5.36 7.36
CA LYS A 99 -13.36 -5.74 8.79
C LYS A 99 -14.06 -7.05 9.07
N LEU A 100 -15.26 -7.26 8.52
CA LEU A 100 -15.97 -8.54 8.64
C LEU A 100 -15.19 -9.71 8.02
N GLU A 101 -14.39 -9.44 6.99
CA GLU A 101 -13.48 -10.41 6.38
C GLU A 101 -12.18 -10.61 7.18
N GLY A 102 -12.00 -9.90 8.30
CA GLY A 102 -10.86 -10.03 9.21
C GLY A 102 -9.59 -9.31 8.74
N TYR A 103 -9.71 -8.35 7.82
CA TYR A 103 -8.59 -7.45 7.54
C TYR A 103 -8.40 -6.47 8.68
N HIS A 104 -7.13 -6.18 8.97
CA HIS A 104 -6.73 -5.03 9.76
C HIS A 104 -6.42 -3.87 8.82
N LEU A 105 -7.12 -2.76 8.97
CA LEU A 105 -7.05 -1.62 8.06
C LEU A 105 -6.06 -0.58 8.59
N VAL A 106 -5.06 -0.25 7.77
CA VAL A 106 -4.06 0.77 8.10
C VAL A 106 -4.13 1.88 7.07
N ALA A 107 -4.47 3.08 7.52
CA ALA A 107 -4.44 4.26 6.66
C ALA A 107 -3.00 4.69 6.38
N VAL A 108 -2.69 4.98 5.13
CA VAL A 108 -1.43 5.66 4.76
C VAL A 108 -1.73 7.14 4.69
N GLU A 109 -1.60 7.83 5.82
CA GLU A 109 -2.05 9.20 6.00
C GLU A 109 -1.23 9.91 7.10
N ILE A 110 -1.01 11.21 6.92
CA ILE A 110 -0.42 12.10 7.94
C ILE A 110 -1.53 12.49 8.92
N ALA A 111 -1.78 11.62 9.90
CA ALA A 111 -2.74 11.83 10.98
C ALA A 111 -2.04 12.11 12.32
N GLN A 112 -2.76 12.69 13.29
CA GLN A 112 -2.21 13.06 14.61
C GLN A 112 -1.57 11.87 15.34
N ASP A 113 -2.21 10.71 15.29
CA ASP A 113 -1.73 9.48 15.94
C ASP A 113 -1.06 8.50 14.96
N ALA A 114 -0.64 9.00 13.79
CA ALA A 114 0.01 8.15 12.80
C ALA A 114 1.40 7.70 13.29
N VAL A 115 1.66 6.41 13.19
CA VAL A 115 2.96 5.83 13.54
C VAL A 115 3.89 5.97 12.34
N HIS A 116 5.18 6.14 12.60
CA HIS A 116 6.17 6.05 11.54
C HIS A 116 6.05 4.71 10.79
N TYR A 117 5.97 4.74 9.45
CA TYR A 117 5.62 3.54 8.67
C TYR A 117 6.55 2.34 8.87
N LYS A 118 7.81 2.56 9.27
CA LYS A 118 8.76 1.47 9.58
C LYS A 118 8.59 0.86 10.97
N HIS A 119 7.88 1.52 11.88
CA HIS A 119 7.71 1.07 13.26
C HIS A 119 6.32 0.49 13.51
N TYR A 120 5.39 0.64 12.56
CA TYR A 120 4.06 0.05 12.71
C TYR A 120 4.12 -1.50 12.70
N PRO A 121 3.46 -2.17 13.66
CA PRO A 121 3.43 -3.63 13.73
C PRO A 121 2.39 -4.20 12.76
N TYR A 122 2.70 -4.20 11.46
CA TYR A 122 1.76 -4.70 10.45
C TYR A 122 1.34 -6.17 10.72
N PRO A 123 0.03 -6.48 10.71
CA PRO A 123 -0.48 -7.82 10.96
C PRO A 123 -0.43 -8.70 9.71
N GLN A 124 -0.64 -10.01 9.85
CA GLN A 124 -0.60 -10.95 8.72
C GLN A 124 -1.69 -10.71 7.67
N LYS A 125 -2.86 -10.18 8.05
CA LYS A 125 -3.97 -9.87 7.14
C LYS A 125 -4.23 -8.36 7.12
N LEU A 126 -3.59 -7.68 6.17
CA LEU A 126 -3.51 -6.22 6.09
C LEU A 126 -4.32 -5.69 4.91
N CYS A 127 -5.06 -4.62 5.14
CA CYS A 127 -5.55 -3.75 4.08
C CYS A 127 -4.96 -2.35 4.25
N LEU A 128 -4.23 -1.87 3.24
CA LEU A 128 -3.73 -0.50 3.21
C LEU A 128 -4.79 0.42 2.62
N VAL A 129 -5.22 1.42 3.38
CA VAL A 129 -6.23 2.40 2.97
C VAL A 129 -5.51 3.65 2.48
N ILE A 130 -5.69 3.95 1.19
CA ILE A 130 -5.04 5.08 0.53
C ILE A 130 -6.08 6.08 0.09
N GLY A 131 -5.90 7.32 0.55
CA GLY A 131 -6.83 8.41 0.33
C GLY A 131 -6.82 9.00 -1.08
N ASN A 132 -7.72 9.95 -1.30
CA ASN A 132 -7.77 10.79 -2.50
C ASN A 132 -6.45 11.58 -2.64
N GLU A 133 -6.02 11.84 -3.86
CA GLU A 133 -4.72 12.47 -4.14
C GLU A 133 -4.56 13.88 -3.55
N VAL A 134 -5.67 14.58 -3.32
CA VAL A 134 -5.70 15.95 -2.80
C VAL A 134 -6.13 15.98 -1.34
N ASN A 135 -7.19 15.25 -1.01
CA ASN A 135 -7.87 15.33 0.28
C ASN A 135 -7.43 14.27 1.28
N GLY A 136 -6.60 13.31 0.86
CA GLY A 136 -6.18 12.21 1.72
C GLY A 136 -7.32 11.28 2.11
N VAL A 137 -7.12 10.54 3.19
CA VAL A 137 -8.13 9.63 3.77
C VAL A 137 -9.16 10.46 4.52
N TYR A 138 -10.45 10.27 4.22
CA TYR A 138 -11.49 11.05 4.88
C TYR A 138 -11.59 10.69 6.36
N ASN A 139 -11.82 11.69 7.22
CA ASN A 139 -11.90 11.50 8.68
C ASN A 139 -12.83 10.36 9.10
N LYS A 140 -13.95 10.18 8.39
CA LYS A 140 -14.89 9.10 8.67
C LYS A 140 -14.28 7.72 8.39
N VAL A 141 -13.61 7.55 7.26
CA VAL A 141 -12.88 6.31 6.90
C VAL A 141 -11.69 6.11 7.84
N LEU A 142 -10.93 7.17 8.12
CA LEU A 142 -9.80 7.15 9.04
C LEU A 142 -10.22 6.69 10.44
N SER A 143 -11.35 7.19 10.97
CA SER A 143 -11.89 6.78 12.27
C SER A 143 -12.32 5.31 12.32
N MET A 144 -12.54 4.69 11.16
CA MET A 144 -12.86 3.28 11.05
C MET A 144 -11.62 2.42 10.84
N CYS A 145 -10.44 2.99 10.60
CA CYS A 145 -9.20 2.22 10.46
C CYS A 145 -8.68 1.73 11.83
N ASP A 146 -7.89 0.66 11.82
CA ASP A 146 -7.29 0.08 13.03
C ASP A 146 -5.94 0.74 13.37
N GLY A 147 -5.43 1.60 12.47
CA GLY A 147 -4.31 2.50 12.72
C GLY A 147 -4.01 3.35 11.49
N ALA A 148 -3.03 4.25 11.64
CA ALA A 148 -2.51 5.06 10.55
C ALA A 148 -0.98 5.07 10.58
N VAL A 149 -0.38 5.20 9.40
CA VAL A 149 1.06 5.35 9.23
C VAL A 149 1.39 6.53 8.34
N PHE A 150 2.49 7.21 8.67
CA PHE A 150 3.01 8.29 7.85
C PHE A 150 4.44 8.00 7.38
N ILE A 151 4.79 8.58 6.24
CA ILE A 151 6.14 8.54 5.66
C ILE A 151 6.79 9.91 5.89
N PRO A 152 7.92 10.00 6.60
CA PRO A 152 8.60 11.28 6.80
C PRO A 152 9.16 11.81 5.47
N MET A 153 9.07 13.12 5.28
CA MET A 153 9.61 13.82 4.12
C MET A 153 10.66 14.85 4.57
N ALA A 154 11.85 14.80 3.98
CA ALA A 154 12.90 15.78 4.25
C ALA A 154 12.74 17.09 3.45
N GLY A 155 11.90 17.08 2.41
CA GLY A 155 11.66 18.22 1.53
C GLY A 155 10.55 19.15 2.02
N LYS A 156 10.27 20.20 1.23
CA LYS A 156 9.18 21.16 1.49
C LYS A 156 7.80 20.69 1.01
N GLY A 157 7.76 19.57 0.28
CA GLY A 157 6.51 18.98 -0.21
C GLY A 157 5.65 18.45 0.94
N LYS A 158 4.32 18.46 0.75
CA LYS A 158 3.37 18.02 1.78
C LYS A 158 3.20 16.50 1.84
N SER A 159 3.31 15.83 0.70
CA SER A 159 3.07 14.39 0.57
C SER A 159 3.80 13.82 -0.66
N LEU A 160 3.90 12.48 -0.69
CA LEU A 160 4.31 11.73 -1.88
C LEU A 160 3.10 11.48 -2.79
N ASN A 161 3.36 11.11 -4.05
CA ASN A 161 2.33 10.52 -4.90
C ASN A 161 1.72 9.27 -4.22
N VAL A 162 0.41 9.09 -4.35
CA VAL A 162 -0.35 8.02 -3.66
C VAL A 162 0.13 6.61 -3.99
N VAL A 163 0.51 6.33 -5.24
CA VAL A 163 1.04 5.01 -5.66
C VAL A 163 2.42 4.78 -5.04
N VAL A 164 3.25 5.82 -4.98
CA VAL A 164 4.59 5.75 -4.37
C VAL A 164 4.48 5.51 -2.86
N ALA A 165 3.59 6.23 -2.19
CA ALA A 165 3.34 6.04 -0.76
C ALA A 165 2.85 4.61 -0.46
N ALA A 166 1.84 4.14 -1.22
CA ALA A 166 1.32 2.78 -1.11
C ALA A 166 2.41 1.72 -1.32
N ALA A 167 3.27 1.90 -2.33
CA ALA A 167 4.37 0.98 -2.60
C ALA A 167 5.39 0.94 -1.45
N LEU A 168 5.82 2.08 -0.93
CA LEU A 168 6.79 2.13 0.18
C LEU A 168 6.27 1.41 1.42
N VAL A 169 5.02 1.65 1.80
CA VAL A 169 4.41 1.02 2.96
C VAL A 169 4.18 -0.48 2.73
N ALA A 170 3.70 -0.87 1.54
CA ALA A 170 3.46 -2.28 1.24
C ALA A 170 4.75 -3.11 1.23
N TYR A 171 5.83 -2.58 0.66
CA TYR A 171 7.13 -3.26 0.66
C TYR A 171 7.74 -3.34 2.06
N GLU A 172 7.56 -2.32 2.90
CA GLU A 172 7.98 -2.38 4.31
C GLU A 172 7.21 -3.47 5.07
N ALA A 173 5.88 -3.46 4.97
CA ALA A 173 5.02 -4.44 5.62
C ALA A 173 5.34 -5.89 5.19
N TRP A 174 5.56 -6.08 3.88
CA TRP A 174 5.84 -7.40 3.29
C TRP A 174 7.22 -7.97 3.66
N GLN A 175 8.24 -7.11 3.82
CA GLN A 175 9.62 -7.54 4.06
C GLN A 175 10.00 -7.66 5.54
N ARG A 176 9.18 -7.14 6.47
CA ARG A 176 9.53 -7.11 7.89
C ARG A 176 9.50 -8.54 8.50
N PRO A 177 10.59 -9.01 9.15
CA PRO A 177 10.61 -10.32 9.81
C PRO A 177 9.62 -10.42 10.97
N GLU A 178 9.04 -11.60 11.20
CA GLU A 178 8.25 -11.86 12.41
C GLU A 178 9.14 -11.75 13.66
N GLY A 179 8.67 -11.03 14.69
CA GLY A 179 9.38 -10.90 15.96
C GLY A 179 10.47 -9.83 16.03
N ALA A 180 10.59 -8.95 15.03
CA ALA A 180 11.35 -7.71 15.16
C ALA A 180 10.63 -6.75 16.14
N SER A 181 10.67 -7.06 17.43
CA SER A 181 10.31 -6.13 18.50
C SER A 181 11.22 -4.92 18.39
N ASP A 182 10.65 -3.72 18.36
CA ASP A 182 11.41 -2.47 18.42
C ASP A 182 12.10 -2.36 19.78
N SER A 183 13.30 -2.92 19.89
CA SER A 183 14.28 -2.46 20.87
C SER A 183 14.94 -1.19 20.30
N ALA A 184 14.20 -0.09 20.30
CA ALA A 184 14.77 1.23 20.04
C ALA A 184 14.03 2.26 20.90
N GLU A 185 14.77 2.71 21.91
CA GLU A 185 14.39 3.67 22.93
C GLU A 185 14.02 5.06 22.37
N THR A 186 13.13 5.72 23.13
CA THR A 186 12.94 7.16 23.29
C THR A 186 12.48 7.99 22.09
N SER A 187 11.18 8.30 22.14
CA SER A 187 10.58 9.51 21.58
C SER A 187 11.31 10.78 22.08
N PRO A 188 11.73 11.70 21.20
CA PRO A 188 11.96 13.07 21.62
C PRO A 188 10.61 13.76 21.77
N THR A 189 10.26 14.15 23.00
CA THR A 189 9.19 15.12 23.27
C THR A 189 9.44 16.38 22.44
N PRO A 190 8.44 16.93 21.72
CA PRO A 190 8.57 18.26 21.16
C PRO A 190 8.64 19.25 22.33
N SER A 191 9.75 20.00 22.40
CA SER A 191 9.75 21.24 23.16
C SER A 191 8.99 22.27 22.33
N GLU A 192 7.84 22.71 22.82
CA GLU A 192 7.16 23.88 22.28
C GLU A 192 7.90 25.16 22.71
N PRO A 193 7.87 26.22 21.88
CA PRO A 193 8.38 27.55 22.22
C PRO A 193 7.50 28.30 23.22
#